data_AF-A0A7J9DST0-F1
#
_entry.id   AF-A0A7J9DST0-F1
#
_cell.length_a   1.000
_cell.length_b   1.000
_cell.length_c   1.000
_cell.angle_alpha   90.00
_cell.angle_beta   90.00
_cell.angle_gamma   90.00
#
_symmetry.space_group_name_H-M   'P 1'
#
loop_
_entity.id
_entity.type
_entity.pdbx_description
1 polymer ?
#
loop_
_entity_poly.entity_id
_entity_poly.type
_entity_poly.pdbx_seq_one_letter_code
_entity_poly.pdbx_strand_id
1 'polypeptide(L)'
;VYLTLCCALVASAFGAYLHILWNIGGYLTSFACFGTMIWLLSIPPYQEQRRVSLLMASAVFEGASVGPLIDLAIQIDPSVLVAAFVGTAIAFACFSGAAMLAKRREYLYLGGLLSSGVSMLLWLHFASSIFGGSAAFFMFEIYFGLLVFVGYMVVDTQDIIEKAHLGDLDYVKHALTLFTDFVAVFVRILIIMLKNSAEKSEKKKKRRD
;
A
#
# COMPACT_ATOMS: atom_id res chain seq x y z
N VAL A 1 -15.77 -0.04 8.53
CA VAL A 1 -14.35 -0.16 8.13
C VAL A 1 -14.22 -0.64 6.69
N TYR A 2 -14.49 -1.91 6.37
CA TYR A 2 -14.27 -2.46 5.01
C TYR A 2 -15.06 -1.77 3.88
N LEU A 3 -16.29 -1.31 4.13
CA LEU A 3 -17.05 -0.52 3.15
C LEU A 3 -16.35 0.82 2.86
N THR A 4 -15.91 1.53 3.90
CA THR A 4 -15.16 2.79 3.79
C THR A 4 -13.83 2.59 3.09
N LEU A 5 -13.15 1.47 3.35
CA LEU A 5 -11.94 1.04 2.62
C LEU A 5 -12.24 0.86 1.13
N CYS A 6 -13.34 0.19 0.78
CA CYS A 6 -13.74 0.02 -0.62
C CYS A 6 -13.97 1.38 -1.30
N CYS A 7 -14.66 2.31 -0.64
CA CYS A 7 -14.82 3.68 -1.15
C CYS A 7 -13.47 4.40 -1.33
N ALA A 8 -12.54 4.23 -0.39
CA ALA A 8 -11.19 4.80 -0.49
C ALA A 8 -10.41 4.20 -1.67
N LEU A 9 -10.50 2.89 -1.92
CA LEU A 9 -9.89 2.24 -3.09
C LEU A 9 -10.47 2.77 -4.41
N VAL A 10 -11.78 3.01 -4.48
CA VAL A 10 -12.42 3.64 -5.65
C VAL A 10 -11.93 5.09 -5.83
N ALA A 11 -11.83 5.86 -4.75
CA ALA A 11 -11.29 7.22 -4.78
C ALA A 11 -9.81 7.22 -5.22
N SER A 12 -9.03 6.25 -4.79
CA SER A 12 -7.63 6.06 -5.23
C SER A 12 -7.54 5.69 -6.71
N ALA A 13 -8.39 4.79 -7.20
CA ALA A 13 -8.47 4.50 -8.63
C ALA A 13 -8.83 5.75 -9.46
N PHE A 14 -9.73 6.58 -8.95
CA PHE A 14 -10.03 7.88 -9.56
C PHE A 14 -8.79 8.80 -9.57
N GLY A 15 -8.04 8.87 -8.47
CA GLY A 15 -6.79 9.63 -8.41
C GLY A 15 -5.73 9.15 -9.41
N ALA A 16 -5.56 7.84 -9.56
CA ALA A 16 -4.67 7.26 -10.57
C ALA A 16 -5.13 7.60 -11.99
N TYR A 17 -6.44 7.59 -12.25
CA TYR A 17 -7.01 8.03 -13.52
C TYR A 17 -6.75 9.52 -13.80
N LEU A 18 -6.88 10.40 -12.80
CA LEU A 18 -6.55 11.81 -12.95
C LEU A 18 -5.07 12.04 -13.28
N HIS A 19 -4.18 11.23 -12.70
CA HIS A 19 -2.77 11.24 -13.07
C HIS A 19 -2.57 10.91 -14.55
N ILE A 20 -3.21 9.86 -15.07
CA ILE A 20 -3.07 9.48 -16.48
C ILE A 20 -3.54 10.61 -17.42
N LEU A 21 -4.58 11.35 -17.04
CA LEU A 21 -5.10 12.46 -17.87
C LEU A 21 -4.25 13.73 -17.83
N TRP A 22 -3.80 14.13 -16.64
CA TRP A 22 -3.20 15.45 -16.42
C TRP A 22 -1.75 15.42 -15.95
N ASN A 23 -1.17 14.23 -15.81
CA ASN A 23 0.19 14.00 -15.32
C ASN A 23 0.48 14.73 -13.99
N ILE A 24 -0.52 14.78 -13.09
CA ILE A 24 -0.45 15.50 -11.81
C ILE A 24 0.36 14.78 -10.73
N GLY A 25 0.83 13.58 -11.01
CA GLY A 25 1.37 12.65 -10.01
C GLY A 25 2.84 12.87 -9.71
N GLY A 26 3.30 12.30 -8.61
CA GLY A 26 4.68 12.37 -8.15
C GLY A 26 4.78 13.02 -6.77
N TYR A 27 5.88 13.74 -6.51
CA TYR A 27 6.19 14.23 -5.18
C TYR A 27 5.13 15.18 -4.59
N LEU A 28 4.54 16.06 -5.42
CA LEU A 28 3.53 17.02 -4.95
C LEU A 28 2.30 16.31 -4.39
N THR A 29 1.76 15.33 -5.13
CA THR A 29 0.61 14.54 -4.67
C THR A 29 0.98 13.67 -3.48
N SER A 30 2.23 13.22 -3.37
CA SER A 30 2.69 12.47 -2.19
C SER A 30 2.70 13.35 -0.93
N PHE A 31 3.24 14.57 -1.03
CA PHE A 31 3.17 15.54 0.09
C PHE A 31 1.73 15.91 0.45
N ALA A 32 0.86 16.09 -0.55
CA ALA A 32 -0.56 16.34 -0.32
C ALA A 32 -1.25 15.16 0.38
N CYS A 33 -0.91 13.93 -0.01
CA CYS A 33 -1.39 12.70 0.64
C CYS A 33 -1.00 12.68 2.13
N PHE A 34 0.29 12.83 2.44
CA PHE A 34 0.75 12.88 3.83
C PHE A 34 0.10 14.02 4.63
N GLY A 35 0.00 15.22 4.04
CA GLY A 35 -0.63 16.36 4.68
C GLY A 35 -2.11 16.11 5.02
N THR A 36 -2.87 15.52 4.11
CA THR A 36 -4.28 15.18 4.33
C THR A 36 -4.46 14.06 5.36
N MET A 37 -3.58 13.05 5.38
CA MET A 37 -3.59 12.01 6.42
C MET A 37 -3.30 12.59 7.82
N ILE A 38 -2.27 13.42 7.95
CA ILE A 38 -1.93 14.08 9.22
C ILE A 38 -3.09 14.97 9.68
N TRP A 39 -3.71 15.71 8.75
CA TRP A 39 -4.86 16.53 9.05
C TRP A 39 -6.05 15.69 9.55
N LEU A 40 -6.36 14.56 8.90
CA LEU A 40 -7.40 13.64 9.33
C LEU A 40 -7.19 13.16 10.76
N LEU A 41 -5.97 12.78 11.11
CA LEU A 41 -5.59 12.31 12.45
C LEU A 41 -5.70 13.41 13.52
N SER A 42 -5.61 14.67 13.12
CA SER A 42 -5.74 15.83 14.01
C SER A 42 -7.20 16.24 14.26
N ILE A 43 -8.15 15.72 13.47
CA ILE A 43 -9.58 16.01 13.62
C ILE A 43 -10.23 15.04 14.60
N PRO A 44 -11.01 15.54 15.59
CA PRO A 44 -11.63 14.68 16.59
C PRO A 44 -12.73 13.77 16.00
N PRO A 45 -12.99 12.59 16.60
CA PRO A 45 -13.86 11.57 16.00
C PRO A 45 -15.31 12.01 15.72
N TYR A 46 -15.85 12.96 16.48
CA TYR A 46 -17.22 13.45 16.29
C TYR A 46 -17.43 14.21 14.98
N GLN A 47 -16.37 14.71 14.33
CA GLN A 47 -16.45 15.39 13.02
C GLN A 47 -16.34 14.39 11.86
N GLU A 48 -17.19 13.35 11.88
CA GLU A 48 -17.13 12.21 10.96
C GLU A 48 -17.08 12.61 9.48
N GLN A 49 -17.98 13.50 9.06
CA GLN A 49 -18.08 13.97 7.66
C GLN A 49 -16.77 14.58 7.16
N ARG A 50 -16.12 15.41 7.99
CA ARG A 50 -14.82 16.01 7.64
C ARG A 50 -13.74 14.94 7.53
N ARG A 51 -13.71 13.98 8.45
CA ARG A 51 -12.72 12.90 8.44
C ARG A 51 -12.88 11.97 7.24
N VAL A 52 -14.11 11.62 6.87
CA VAL A 52 -14.41 10.86 5.65
C VAL A 52 -13.98 11.64 4.41
N SER A 53 -14.27 12.94 4.34
CA SER A 53 -13.82 13.76 3.21
C SER A 53 -12.29 13.81 3.07
N LEU A 54 -11.58 13.92 4.19
CA LEU A 54 -10.12 13.90 4.22
C LEU A 54 -9.55 12.53 3.84
N LEU A 55 -10.23 11.43 4.22
CA LEU A 55 -9.86 10.07 3.81
C LEU A 55 -9.99 9.89 2.30
N MET A 56 -11.09 10.38 1.72
CA MET A 56 -11.29 10.32 0.26
C MET A 56 -10.25 11.19 -0.44
N ALA A 57 -9.96 12.38 0.07
CA ALA A 57 -8.92 13.26 -0.48
C ALA A 57 -7.53 12.61 -0.41
N SER A 58 -7.15 12.03 0.73
CA SER A 58 -5.88 11.30 0.86
C SER A 58 -5.82 10.12 -0.09
N ALA A 59 -6.92 9.39 -0.28
CA ALA A 59 -6.97 8.28 -1.21
C ALA A 59 -6.78 8.71 -2.67
N VAL A 60 -7.41 9.82 -3.10
CA VAL A 60 -7.20 10.41 -4.42
C VAL A 60 -5.73 10.82 -4.61
N PHE A 61 -5.14 11.52 -3.63
CA PHE A 61 -3.74 11.93 -3.71
C PHE A 61 -2.77 10.75 -3.71
N GLU A 62 -3.05 9.70 -2.95
CA GLU A 62 -2.28 8.46 -2.95
C GLU A 62 -2.34 7.79 -4.33
N GLY A 63 -3.56 7.66 -4.89
CA GLY A 63 -3.75 7.10 -6.23
C GLY A 63 -3.03 7.88 -7.32
N ALA A 64 -3.09 9.21 -7.27
CA ALA A 64 -2.35 10.07 -8.19
C ALA A 64 -0.83 9.94 -8.01
N SER A 65 -0.35 9.72 -6.78
CA SER A 65 1.08 9.52 -6.48
C SER A 65 1.63 8.19 -6.99
N VAL A 66 0.83 7.12 -6.92
CA VAL A 66 1.15 5.80 -7.50
C VAL A 66 0.91 5.79 -9.03
N GLY A 67 0.20 6.79 -9.55
CA GLY A 67 -0.13 6.96 -10.96
C GLY A 67 1.01 6.72 -11.95
N PRO A 68 2.23 7.29 -11.78
CA PRO A 68 3.34 7.05 -12.70
C PRO A 68 3.75 5.57 -12.80
N LEU A 69 3.67 4.82 -11.69
CA LEU A 69 3.96 3.39 -11.68
C LEU A 69 2.86 2.59 -12.40
N ILE A 70 1.60 3.02 -12.24
CA ILE A 70 0.45 2.43 -12.95
C ILE A 70 0.55 2.70 -14.45
N ASP A 71 0.92 3.92 -14.85
CA ASP A 71 1.10 4.30 -16.25
C ASP A 71 2.21 3.45 -16.91
N LEU A 72 3.33 3.27 -16.22
CA LEU A 72 4.40 2.37 -16.67
C LEU A 72 3.93 0.92 -16.81
N ALA A 73 3.09 0.43 -15.89
CA ALA A 73 2.51 -0.90 -15.97
C ALA A 73 1.57 -1.07 -17.18
N ILE A 74 0.75 -0.06 -17.47
CA ILE A 74 -0.13 -0.03 -18.65
C ILE A 74 0.70 -0.05 -19.94
N GLN A 75 1.80 0.71 -20.00
CA GLN A 75 2.67 0.77 -21.18
C GLN A 75 3.39 -0.56 -21.46
N ILE A 76 3.80 -1.29 -20.41
CA ILE A 76 4.49 -2.58 -20.55
C ILE A 76 3.51 -3.71 -20.85
N ASP A 77 2.51 -3.91 -19.98
CA ASP A 77 1.48 -4.94 -20.12
C ASP A 77 0.30 -4.63 -19.17
N PRO A 78 -0.85 -4.19 -19.68
CA PRO A 78 -2.03 -3.89 -18.86
C PRO A 78 -2.50 -5.06 -18.00
N SER A 79 -2.23 -6.32 -18.40
CA SER A 79 -2.62 -7.49 -17.61
C SER A 79 -1.87 -7.58 -16.28
N VAL A 80 -0.66 -7.01 -16.19
CA VAL A 80 0.13 -6.94 -14.95
C VAL A 80 -0.58 -6.10 -13.90
N LEU A 81 -1.16 -4.97 -14.29
CA LEU A 81 -1.90 -4.10 -13.38
C LEU A 81 -3.09 -4.83 -12.75
N VAL A 82 -3.90 -5.48 -13.58
CA VAL A 82 -5.09 -6.24 -13.14
C VAL A 82 -4.67 -7.39 -12.22
N ALA A 83 -3.65 -8.15 -12.62
CA ALA A 83 -3.17 -9.29 -11.84
C ALA A 83 -2.56 -8.86 -10.50
N ALA A 84 -1.83 -7.74 -10.46
CA ALA A 84 -1.30 -7.17 -9.22
C ALA A 84 -2.42 -6.75 -8.27
N PHE A 85 -3.45 -6.06 -8.77
CA PHE A 85 -4.60 -5.65 -7.95
C PHE A 85 -5.37 -6.85 -7.39
N VAL A 86 -5.68 -7.84 -8.24
CA VAL A 86 -6.38 -9.06 -7.82
C VAL A 86 -5.53 -9.86 -6.83
N GLY A 87 -4.22 -9.97 -7.07
CA GLY A 87 -3.27 -10.62 -6.15
C GLY A 87 -3.26 -9.97 -4.78
N THR A 88 -3.20 -8.64 -4.71
CA THR A 88 -3.30 -7.89 -3.45
C THR A 88 -4.65 -8.08 -2.79
N ALA A 89 -5.76 -8.02 -3.53
CA ALA A 89 -7.10 -8.19 -2.97
C ALA A 89 -7.30 -9.57 -2.34
N ILE A 90 -6.81 -10.63 -3.00
CA ILE A 90 -6.83 -12.00 -2.46
C ILE A 90 -5.95 -12.07 -1.21
N ALA A 91 -4.72 -11.56 -1.27
CA ALA A 91 -3.81 -11.56 -0.11
C ALA A 91 -4.46 -10.82 1.08
N PHE A 92 -4.98 -9.62 0.86
CA PHE A 92 -5.67 -8.82 1.86
C PHE A 92 -6.85 -9.59 2.46
N ALA A 93 -7.74 -10.13 1.64
CA ALA A 93 -8.90 -10.88 2.11
C ALA A 93 -8.49 -12.12 2.94
N CYS A 94 -7.50 -12.88 2.49
CA CYS A 94 -7.01 -14.07 3.19
C CYS A 94 -6.34 -13.74 4.52
N PHE A 95 -5.43 -12.77 4.54
CA PHE A 95 -4.67 -12.41 5.74
C PHE A 95 -5.50 -11.63 6.76
N SER A 96 -6.34 -10.68 6.32
CA SER A 96 -7.31 -10.05 7.21
C SER A 96 -8.36 -11.05 7.71
N GLY A 97 -8.78 -12.01 6.86
CA GLY A 97 -9.65 -13.12 7.25
C GLY A 97 -9.05 -14.00 8.34
N ALA A 98 -7.80 -14.42 8.17
CA ALA A 98 -7.06 -15.19 9.16
C ALA A 98 -6.87 -14.41 10.47
N ALA A 99 -6.59 -13.11 10.38
CA ALA A 99 -6.52 -12.23 11.54
C ALA A 99 -7.86 -12.20 12.31
N MET A 100 -9.00 -12.07 11.63
CA MET A 100 -10.30 -12.08 12.31
C MET A 100 -10.59 -13.36 13.09
N LEU A 101 -10.01 -14.50 12.69
CA LEU A 101 -10.26 -15.81 13.31
C LEU A 101 -9.21 -16.21 14.36
N ALA A 102 -8.05 -15.55 14.37
CA ALA A 102 -6.96 -15.97 15.23
C ALA A 102 -7.16 -15.55 16.70
N LYS A 103 -6.48 -16.24 17.62
CA LYS A 103 -6.63 -16.02 19.05
C LYS A 103 -6.10 -14.63 19.46
N ARG A 104 -6.85 -14.02 20.38
CA ARG A 104 -6.66 -12.65 20.86
C ARG A 104 -5.21 -12.41 21.32
N ARG A 105 -4.64 -11.28 20.90
CA ARG A 105 -3.33 -10.72 21.31
C ARG A 105 -2.06 -11.48 20.88
N GLU A 106 -2.14 -12.57 20.13
CA GLU A 106 -0.94 -13.28 19.66
C GLU A 106 -0.06 -12.41 18.73
N TYR A 107 -0.65 -11.44 18.01
CA TYR A 107 0.05 -10.64 17.00
C TYR A 107 0.55 -9.27 17.46
N LEU A 108 0.26 -8.84 18.70
CA LEU A 108 0.80 -7.56 19.21
C LEU A 108 2.34 -7.57 19.31
N TYR A 109 2.91 -8.71 19.71
CA TYR A 109 4.37 -8.90 19.71
C TYR A 109 4.98 -8.90 18.30
N LEU A 110 4.18 -9.24 17.28
CA LEU A 110 4.62 -9.21 15.89
C LEU A 110 4.82 -7.77 15.40
N GLY A 111 4.06 -6.79 15.92
CA GLY A 111 4.23 -5.38 15.56
C GLY A 111 5.63 -4.83 15.83
N GLY A 112 6.26 -5.24 16.95
CA GLY A 112 7.65 -4.85 17.26
C GLY A 112 8.66 -5.44 16.27
N LEU A 113 8.48 -6.69 15.87
CA LEU A 113 9.32 -7.37 14.87
C LEU A 113 9.15 -6.73 13.47
N LEU A 114 7.94 -6.37 13.10
CA LEU A 114 7.68 -5.73 11.81
C LEU A 114 8.24 -4.30 11.78
N SER A 115 8.16 -3.58 12.90
CA SER A 115 8.74 -2.24 13.03
C SER A 115 10.27 -2.26 12.91
N SER A 116 10.94 -3.26 13.47
CA SER A 116 12.38 -3.43 13.25
C SER A 116 12.70 -3.78 11.78
N GLY A 117 11.84 -4.55 11.12
CA GLY A 117 11.91 -4.80 9.68
C GLY A 117 11.81 -3.52 8.82
N VAL A 118 10.90 -2.60 9.15
CA VAL A 118 10.79 -1.29 8.47
C VAL A 118 12.02 -0.43 8.71
N SER A 119 12.52 -0.38 9.95
CA SER A 119 13.76 0.33 10.27
C SER A 119 14.94 -0.22 9.46
N MET A 120 15.05 -1.54 9.34
CA MET A 120 16.07 -2.18 8.52
C MET A 120 15.93 -1.80 7.04
N LEU A 121 14.72 -1.81 6.47
CA LEU A 121 14.46 -1.36 5.09
C LEU A 121 14.89 0.09 4.89
N LEU A 122 14.58 0.98 5.84
CA LEU A 122 14.98 2.38 5.79
C LEU A 122 16.50 2.53 5.74
N TRP A 123 17.22 1.84 6.63
CA TRP A 123 18.68 1.87 6.64
C TRP A 123 19.31 1.26 5.38
N LEU A 124 18.71 0.20 4.83
CA LEU A 124 19.15 -0.39 3.57
C LEU A 124 18.96 0.57 2.39
N HIS A 125 17.81 1.23 2.30
CA HIS A 125 17.54 2.20 1.25
C HIS A 125 18.49 3.40 1.35
N PHE A 126 18.75 3.89 2.57
CA PHE A 126 19.73 4.96 2.81
C PHE A 126 21.16 4.54 2.43
N ALA A 127 21.59 3.34 2.83
CA ALA A 127 22.89 2.81 2.46
C ALA A 127 23.03 2.63 0.94
N SER A 128 22.00 2.08 0.29
CA SER A 128 21.92 1.93 -1.17
C SER A 128 22.08 3.28 -1.89
N SER A 129 21.47 4.34 -1.35
CA SER A 129 21.58 5.70 -1.90
C SER A 129 22.99 6.31 -1.78
N ILE A 130 23.77 5.94 -0.75
CA ILE A 130 25.13 6.48 -0.52
C ILE A 130 26.19 5.65 -1.24
N PHE A 131 26.09 4.32 -1.14
CA PHE A 131 27.13 3.39 -1.58
C PHE A 131 26.86 2.79 -2.97
N GLY A 132 25.69 3.08 -3.56
CA GLY A 132 25.23 2.48 -4.80
C GLY A 132 24.54 1.13 -4.56
N GLY A 133 23.28 1.02 -4.97
CA GLY A 133 22.48 -0.18 -4.86
C GLY A 133 22.83 -1.23 -5.92
N SER A 134 22.95 -2.49 -5.52
CA SER A 134 22.99 -3.62 -6.45
C SER A 134 21.57 -4.09 -6.78
N ALA A 135 21.39 -4.75 -7.94
CA ALA A 135 20.12 -5.37 -8.29
C ALA A 135 19.66 -6.42 -7.25
N ALA A 136 20.61 -7.08 -6.57
CA ALA A 136 20.32 -8.03 -5.50
C ALA A 136 19.75 -7.34 -4.25
N PHE A 137 20.29 -6.18 -3.86
CA PHE A 137 19.75 -5.39 -2.75
C PHE A 137 18.35 -4.88 -3.05
N PHE A 138 18.11 -4.40 -4.26
CA PHE A 138 16.77 -3.97 -4.70
C PHE A 138 15.74 -5.12 -4.67
N MET A 139 16.13 -6.32 -5.15
CA MET A 139 15.27 -7.51 -5.04
C MET A 139 14.99 -7.86 -3.59
N PHE A 140 16.01 -7.89 -2.74
CA PHE A 140 15.83 -8.16 -1.32
C PHE A 140 14.86 -7.16 -0.69
N GLU A 141 15.05 -5.86 -0.93
CA GLU A 141 14.21 -4.79 -0.38
C GLU A 141 12.73 -4.97 -0.75
N ILE A 142 12.45 -5.30 -2.00
CA ILE A 142 11.08 -5.49 -2.47
C ILE A 142 10.43 -6.75 -1.87
N TYR A 143 11.11 -7.89 -1.88
CA TYR A 143 10.52 -9.15 -1.39
C TYR A 143 10.46 -9.21 0.14
N PHE A 144 11.53 -8.82 0.83
CA PHE A 144 11.52 -8.70 2.29
C PHE A 144 10.50 -7.65 2.72
N GLY A 145 10.47 -6.55 1.98
CA GLY A 145 9.45 -5.54 2.15
C GLY A 145 8.03 -6.08 1.99
N LEU A 146 7.73 -6.84 0.95
CA LEU A 146 6.41 -7.43 0.76
C LEU A 146 6.00 -8.26 1.99
N LEU A 147 6.91 -9.07 2.50
CA LEU A 147 6.68 -9.87 3.72
C LEU A 147 6.35 -8.99 4.93
N VAL A 148 7.11 -7.91 5.14
CA VAL A 148 6.88 -6.98 6.27
C VAL A 148 5.50 -6.33 6.17
N PHE A 149 5.09 -5.85 5.00
CA PHE A 149 3.81 -5.12 4.85
C PHE A 149 2.60 -6.04 4.84
N VAL A 150 2.74 -7.26 4.32
CA VAL A 150 1.72 -8.31 4.52
C VAL A 150 1.58 -8.64 6.01
N GLY A 151 2.69 -8.66 6.76
CA GLY A 151 2.66 -8.80 8.22
C GLY A 151 1.91 -7.66 8.91
N TYR A 152 2.15 -6.41 8.49
CA TYR A 152 1.44 -5.24 9.04
C TYR A 152 -0.06 -5.34 8.83
N MET A 153 -0.49 -5.73 7.64
CA MET A 153 -1.90 -5.94 7.34
C MET A 153 -2.60 -6.93 8.31
N VAL A 154 -1.89 -7.98 8.76
CA VAL A 154 -2.38 -8.91 9.79
C VAL A 154 -2.42 -8.24 11.16
N VAL A 155 -1.34 -7.57 11.56
CA VAL A 155 -1.22 -6.90 12.87
C VAL A 155 -2.24 -5.77 13.00
N ASP A 156 -2.43 -4.96 11.97
CA ASP A 156 -3.33 -3.82 11.96
C ASP A 156 -4.79 -4.29 11.94
N THR A 157 -5.11 -5.37 11.21
CA THR A 157 -6.44 -6.00 11.32
C THR A 157 -6.71 -6.46 12.76
N GLN A 158 -5.74 -7.09 13.42
CA GLN A 158 -5.86 -7.52 14.82
C GLN A 158 -6.00 -6.34 15.79
N ASP A 159 -5.20 -5.30 15.62
CA ASP A 159 -5.20 -4.11 16.45
C ASP A 159 -6.53 -3.35 16.33
N ILE A 160 -7.10 -3.26 15.13
CA ILE A 160 -8.45 -2.72 14.90
C ILE A 160 -9.50 -3.53 15.68
N ILE A 161 -9.43 -4.86 15.63
CA ILE A 161 -10.37 -5.73 16.35
C ILE A 161 -10.21 -5.54 17.87
N GLU A 162 -8.98 -5.50 18.38
CA GLU A 162 -8.74 -5.29 19.82
C GLU A 162 -9.24 -3.91 20.28
N LYS A 163 -8.98 -2.86 19.50
CA LYS A 163 -9.48 -1.50 19.73
C LYS A 163 -11.01 -1.45 19.77
N ALA A 164 -11.67 -2.13 18.83
CA ALA A 164 -13.14 -2.24 18.82
C ALA A 164 -13.68 -2.91 20.09
N HIS A 165 -13.02 -3.95 20.60
CA HIS A 165 -13.38 -4.58 21.87
C HIS A 165 -13.14 -3.68 23.09
N LEU A 166 -12.18 -2.76 23.00
CA LEU A 166 -11.91 -1.74 24.03
C LEU A 166 -12.83 -0.51 23.90
N GLY A 167 -13.75 -0.50 22.94
CA GLY A 167 -14.74 0.55 22.73
C GLY A 167 -14.32 1.66 21.74
N ASP A 168 -13.16 1.53 21.10
CA ASP A 168 -12.74 2.43 20.01
C ASP A 168 -13.40 1.97 18.69
N LEU A 169 -14.42 2.70 18.27
CA LEU A 169 -15.21 2.42 17.05
C LEU A 169 -14.87 3.41 15.92
N ASP A 170 -13.67 3.99 15.92
CA ASP A 170 -13.21 4.94 14.90
C ASP A 170 -12.96 4.28 13.54
N TYR A 171 -14.05 3.99 12.83
CA TYR A 171 -13.99 3.26 11.57
C TYR A 171 -13.23 4.01 10.47
N VAL A 172 -13.14 5.34 10.53
CA VAL A 172 -12.45 6.17 9.52
C VAL A 172 -10.95 5.99 9.67
N LYS A 173 -10.44 6.07 10.90
CA LYS A 173 -9.02 5.82 11.20
C LYS A 173 -8.65 4.37 10.87
N HIS A 174 -9.49 3.41 11.26
CA HIS A 174 -9.26 2.00 10.94
C HIS A 174 -9.27 1.73 9.43
N ALA A 175 -10.14 2.42 8.66
CA ALA A 175 -10.14 2.31 7.20
C ALA A 175 -8.90 2.94 6.57
N LEU A 176 -8.42 4.08 7.10
CA LEU A 176 -7.16 4.71 6.66
C LEU A 176 -5.98 3.75 6.83
N THR A 177 -5.85 3.10 7.99
CA THR A 177 -4.79 2.12 8.27
C THR A 177 -4.80 0.96 7.28
N LEU A 178 -5.96 0.30 7.10
CA LEU A 178 -6.06 -0.80 6.14
C LEU A 178 -5.86 -0.36 4.68
N PHE A 179 -6.21 0.89 4.36
CA PHE A 179 -5.98 1.46 3.03
C PHE A 179 -4.47 1.62 2.76
N THR A 180 -3.72 2.16 3.72
CA THR A 180 -2.27 2.31 3.58
C THR A 180 -1.55 0.96 3.47
N ASP A 181 -1.99 -0.06 4.22
CA ASP A 181 -1.47 -1.42 4.09
C ASP A 181 -1.73 -2.00 2.71
N PHE A 182 -2.97 -1.87 2.23
CA PHE A 182 -3.36 -2.37 0.91
C PHE A 182 -2.51 -1.74 -0.19
N VAL A 183 -2.37 -0.40 -0.20
CA VAL A 183 -1.59 0.30 -1.21
C VAL A 183 -0.11 -0.09 -1.14
N ALA A 184 0.46 -0.20 0.05
CA ALA A 184 1.86 -0.58 0.21
C ALA A 184 2.15 -2.00 -0.32
N VAL A 185 1.25 -2.96 -0.07
CA VAL A 185 1.34 -4.32 -0.65
C VAL A 185 1.14 -4.28 -2.17
N PHE A 186 0.14 -3.53 -2.65
CA PHE A 186 -0.13 -3.38 -4.08
C PHE A 186 1.05 -2.83 -4.87
N VAL A 187 1.65 -1.73 -4.42
CA VAL A 187 2.83 -1.13 -5.08
C VAL A 187 3.96 -2.15 -5.20
N ARG A 188 4.22 -2.94 -4.15
CA ARG A 188 5.29 -3.94 -4.16
C ARG A 188 5.00 -5.09 -5.12
N ILE A 189 3.78 -5.62 -5.09
CA ILE A 189 3.36 -6.66 -6.04
C ILE A 189 3.44 -6.14 -7.48
N LEU A 190 2.98 -4.91 -7.73
CA LEU A 190 3.03 -4.28 -9.05
C LEU A 190 4.47 -4.18 -9.55
N ILE A 191 5.41 -3.70 -8.73
CA ILE A 191 6.84 -3.61 -9.09
C ILE A 191 7.43 -4.99 -9.41
N ILE A 192 7.12 -6.02 -8.60
CA ILE A 192 7.60 -7.39 -8.83
C ILE A 192 7.11 -7.91 -10.19
N MET A 193 5.80 -7.79 -10.44
CA MET A 193 5.19 -8.30 -11.66
C MET A 193 5.66 -7.54 -12.90
N LEU A 194 5.82 -6.22 -12.78
CA LEU A 194 6.33 -5.36 -13.84
C LEU A 194 7.74 -5.78 -14.27
N LYS A 195 8.64 -5.96 -13.29
CA LYS A 195 10.01 -6.42 -13.58
C LYS A 195 10.03 -7.79 -14.26
N ASN A 196 9.23 -8.73 -13.74
CA ASN A 196 9.13 -10.08 -14.33
C ASN A 196 8.59 -10.04 -15.77
N SER A 197 7.63 -9.16 -16.07
CA SER A 197 7.09 -8.98 -17.42
C SER A 197 8.12 -8.36 -18.37
N ALA A 198 8.82 -7.31 -17.91
CA ALA A 198 9.90 -6.67 -18.66
C ALA A 198 11.01 -7.65 -19.04
N GLU A 199 11.51 -8.45 -18.08
CA GLU A 199 12.54 -9.48 -18.33
C GLU A 199 12.08 -10.55 -19.33
N LYS A 200 10.80 -10.93 -19.29
CA LYS A 200 10.21 -11.90 -20.22
C LYS A 200 10.11 -11.34 -21.63
N SER A 201 9.80 -10.05 -21.77
CA SER A 201 9.75 -9.36 -23.07
C SER A 201 11.13 -9.29 -23.72
N GLU A 202 12.18 -8.97 -22.96
CA GLU A 202 13.56 -8.91 -23.46
C GLU A 202 14.07 -10.29 -23.90
N LYS A 203 13.80 -11.34 -23.12
CA LYS A 203 14.18 -12.72 -23.46
C LYS A 203 13.51 -13.19 -24.75
N LYS A 204 12.26 -12.77 -25.01
CA LYS A 204 11.57 -13.08 -26.28
C LYS A 204 12.19 -12.34 -27.46
N LYS A 205 12.62 -11.09 -27.27
CA LYS A 205 13.29 -10.31 -28.33
C LYS A 205 14.63 -10.95 -28.72
N LYS A 206 15.47 -11.28 -27.73
CA LYS A 206 16.76 -11.97 -27.93
C LYS A 206 16.67 -13.37 -28.57
N ARG A 207 15.50 -14.00 -28.60
CA ARG A 207 15.28 -15.31 -29.26
C ARG A 207 14.80 -15.16 -30.70
N ARG A 208 14.41 -13.96 -31.12
CA ARG A 208 13.93 -13.66 -32.48
C ARG A 208 15.02 -13.04 -33.36
N ASP A 209 16.00 -12.39 -32.73
CA ASP A 209 17.25 -11.93 -33.35
C ASP A 209 18.27 -13.08 -33.39
#